data_AF-A0A059WX48-F1
#
_entry.id   AF-A0A059WX48-F1
#
_cell.length_a   1.000
_cell.length_b   1.000
_cell.length_c   1.000
_cell.angle_alpha   90.00
_cell.angle_beta   90.00
_cell.angle_gamma   90.00
#
_symmetry.space_group_name_H-M   'P 1'
#
loop_
_entity.id
_entity.type
_entity.pdbx_description
1 polymer ?
#
loop_
_entity_poly.entity_id
_entity_poly.type
_entity_poly.pdbx_seq_one_letter_code
_entity_poly.pdbx_strand_id
1 'polypeptide(L)'
;MKAHQAQYVPGLDLLRFFAACIVMVFHLAFWSWAFPAGQIALASHGVANFQDWDTFAPFGWAGVQIFFVISGFVIVVSAERSSAYKFFVSRFTRLVPAVWICATIALLAWLLVDAGMRPLSLFAMYVRSVAFFPTGAWIDSVYWTLGVEICFYALMLILLLIDRQRWIKPVMCTIGLISTLFWIGYTVAAQDKHSAMFELFSSVQWSRLAQLLLIQHGVFFAFGVLLWSHFLKDLE
;
A
#
# COMPACT_ATOMS: atom_id res chain seq x y z
N MET A 1 5.30 3.56 38.36
CA MET A 1 5.29 4.08 36.97
C MET A 1 4.20 3.38 36.19
N LYS A 2 3.05 4.03 35.98
CA LYS A 2 1.98 3.46 35.15
C LYS A 2 2.44 3.52 33.69
N ALA A 3 2.59 2.37 33.05
CA ALA A 3 2.77 2.29 31.61
C ALA A 3 1.53 2.91 30.96
N HIS A 4 1.67 4.11 30.39
CA HIS A 4 0.61 4.72 29.61
C HIS A 4 0.46 3.87 28.34
N GLN A 5 -0.53 2.98 28.33
CA GLN A 5 -0.87 2.19 27.15
C GLN A 5 -1.15 3.17 26.01
N ALA A 6 -0.53 2.96 24.85
CA ALA A 6 -0.88 3.70 23.65
C ALA A 6 -2.40 3.57 23.48
N GLN A 7 -3.11 4.70 23.45
CA GLN A 7 -4.55 4.73 23.41
C GLN A 7 -4.98 4.01 22.12
N TYR A 8 -5.47 2.77 22.26
CA TYR A 8 -6.04 2.03 21.15
C TYR A 8 -7.23 2.85 20.65
N VAL A 9 -7.24 3.19 19.37
CA VAL A 9 -8.32 3.96 18.74
C VAL A 9 -9.15 2.99 17.90
N PRO A 10 -10.27 2.46 18.42
CA PRO A 10 -11.07 1.45 17.72
C PRO A 10 -11.53 1.92 16.33
N GLY A 11 -11.73 3.23 16.16
CA GLY A 11 -12.13 3.82 14.88
C GLY A 11 -11.13 3.59 13.75
N LEU A 12 -9.83 3.45 14.04
CA LEU A 12 -8.83 3.17 13.01
C LEU A 12 -8.96 1.76 12.45
N ASP A 13 -9.30 0.78 13.30
CA ASP A 13 -9.47 -0.60 12.86
C ASP A 13 -10.78 -0.78 12.09
N LEU A 14 -11.84 -0.06 12.47
CA LEU A 14 -13.06 0.02 11.66
C LEU A 14 -12.79 0.63 10.28
N LEU A 15 -12.01 1.72 10.23
CA LEU A 15 -11.64 2.36 8.97
C LEU A 15 -10.78 1.46 8.07
N ARG A 16 -9.84 0.69 8.66
CA ARG A 16 -9.06 -0.33 7.94
C ARG A 16 -9.94 -1.44 7.40
N PHE A 17 -10.89 -1.92 8.20
CA PHE A 17 -11.83 -2.95 7.75
C PHE A 17 -12.68 -2.43 6.58
N PHE A 18 -13.23 -1.23 6.70
CA PHE A 18 -13.96 -0.58 5.62
C PHE A 18 -13.11 -0.42 4.36
N ALA A 19 -11.86 0.05 4.50
CA ALA A 19 -10.91 0.18 3.40
C ALA A 19 -10.62 -1.18 2.72
N ALA A 20 -10.48 -2.26 3.51
CA ALA A 20 -10.31 -3.61 2.98
C ALA A 20 -11.53 -4.06 2.16
N CYS A 21 -12.75 -3.82 2.67
CA CYS A 21 -13.99 -4.17 1.98
C CYS A 21 -14.13 -3.46 0.63
N ILE A 22 -13.86 -2.16 0.57
CA ILE A 22 -13.98 -1.42 -0.70
C ILE A 22 -12.89 -1.83 -1.72
N VAL A 23 -11.68 -2.19 -1.27
CA VAL A 23 -10.63 -2.75 -2.14
C VAL A 23 -11.03 -4.13 -2.66
N MET A 24 -11.61 -4.98 -1.80
CA MET A 24 -12.12 -6.28 -2.21
C MET A 24 -13.23 -6.13 -3.26
N VAL A 25 -14.18 -5.22 -3.05
CA VAL A 25 -15.23 -4.90 -4.03
C VAL A 25 -14.61 -4.38 -5.33
N PHE A 26 -13.61 -3.50 -5.29
CA PHE A 26 -12.90 -3.05 -6.49
C PHE A 26 -12.31 -4.23 -7.28
N HIS A 27 -11.66 -5.18 -6.62
CA HIS A 27 -11.05 -6.33 -7.31
C HIS A 27 -12.06 -7.30 -7.89
N LEU A 28 -13.15 -7.58 -7.17
CA LEU A 28 -14.16 -8.56 -7.57
C LEU A 28 -15.23 -7.99 -8.51
N ALA A 29 -15.59 -6.71 -8.35
CA ALA A 29 -16.71 -6.08 -9.05
C ALA A 29 -16.30 -5.09 -10.13
N PHE A 30 -15.01 -4.75 -10.27
CA PHE A 30 -14.49 -3.93 -11.36
C PHE A 30 -13.28 -4.57 -12.04
N TRP A 31 -12.20 -4.82 -11.28
CA TRP A 31 -10.92 -5.24 -11.86
C TRP A 31 -10.99 -6.57 -12.60
N SER A 32 -11.81 -7.51 -12.12
CA SER A 32 -12.01 -8.84 -12.72
C SER A 32 -12.51 -8.78 -14.16
N TRP A 33 -13.50 -7.94 -14.47
CA TRP A 33 -14.04 -7.85 -15.83
C TRP A 33 -13.38 -6.74 -16.65
N ALA A 34 -12.89 -5.67 -16.01
CA ALA A 34 -12.18 -4.59 -16.70
C ALA A 34 -10.79 -5.01 -17.21
N PHE A 35 -10.16 -5.99 -16.54
CA PHE A 35 -8.88 -6.56 -16.93
C PHE A 35 -8.98 -8.09 -17.03
N PRO A 36 -9.52 -8.64 -18.15
CA PRO A 36 -9.76 -10.08 -18.30
C PRO A 36 -8.49 -10.96 -18.24
N ALA A 37 -7.33 -10.37 -18.55
CA ALA A 37 -6.03 -11.04 -18.42
C ALA A 37 -5.43 -10.96 -17.00
N GLY A 38 -6.12 -10.30 -16.05
CA GLY A 38 -5.69 -10.13 -14.68
C GLY A 38 -5.82 -11.40 -13.85
N GLN A 39 -5.02 -11.50 -12.79
CA GLN A 39 -4.98 -12.67 -11.91
C GLN A 39 -6.35 -13.04 -11.32
N ILE A 40 -7.12 -12.05 -10.85
CA ILE A 40 -8.45 -12.31 -10.27
C ILE A 40 -9.48 -12.75 -11.32
N ALA A 41 -9.38 -12.26 -12.55
CA ALA A 41 -10.24 -12.67 -13.67
C ALA A 41 -10.01 -14.15 -14.02
N LEU A 42 -8.73 -14.53 -14.13
CA LEU A 42 -8.29 -15.90 -14.35
C LEU A 42 -8.68 -16.82 -13.19
N ALA A 43 -8.48 -16.38 -11.95
CA ALA A 43 -8.80 -17.16 -10.75
C ALA A 43 -10.31 -17.36 -10.53
N SER A 44 -11.15 -16.45 -11.04
CA SER A 44 -12.60 -16.53 -10.91
C SER A 44 -13.29 -17.19 -12.12
N HIS A 45 -12.55 -17.59 -13.16
CA HIS A 45 -13.11 -18.10 -14.43
C HIS A 45 -14.22 -17.21 -15.01
N GLY A 46 -14.12 -15.89 -14.79
CA GLY A 46 -15.12 -14.92 -15.24
C GLY A 46 -16.45 -14.94 -14.47
N VAL A 47 -16.58 -15.73 -13.40
CA VAL A 47 -17.79 -15.77 -12.54
C VAL A 47 -17.97 -14.46 -11.77
N ALA A 48 -16.87 -13.84 -11.35
CA ALA A 48 -16.88 -12.54 -10.68
C ALA A 48 -17.08 -11.41 -11.70
N ASN A 49 -18.28 -11.32 -12.28
CA ASN A 49 -18.64 -10.32 -13.29
C ASN A 49 -19.82 -9.47 -12.81
N PHE A 50 -19.53 -8.39 -12.09
CA PHE A 50 -20.53 -7.47 -11.52
C PHE A 50 -20.55 -6.12 -12.27
N GLN A 51 -20.73 -6.14 -13.59
CA GLN A 51 -20.75 -4.93 -14.42
C GLN A 51 -21.78 -3.88 -13.97
N ASP A 52 -22.90 -4.31 -13.38
CA ASP A 52 -23.94 -3.39 -12.86
C ASP A 52 -23.42 -2.45 -11.74
N TRP A 53 -22.24 -2.74 -11.16
CA TRP A 53 -21.66 -1.97 -10.07
C TRP A 53 -20.63 -0.92 -10.54
N ASP A 54 -20.49 -0.70 -11.85
CA ASP A 54 -19.50 0.21 -12.45
C ASP A 54 -19.61 1.67 -11.97
N THR A 55 -20.74 2.09 -11.38
CA THR A 55 -20.85 3.43 -10.79
C THR A 55 -19.99 3.62 -9.54
N PHE A 56 -19.78 2.57 -8.75
CA PHE A 56 -19.10 2.67 -7.44
C PHE A 56 -17.85 1.81 -7.33
N ALA A 57 -17.87 0.60 -7.90
CA ALA A 57 -16.77 -0.35 -7.81
C ALA A 57 -15.43 0.20 -8.29
N PRO A 58 -15.34 1.00 -9.38
CA PRO A 58 -14.07 1.58 -9.82
C PRO A 58 -13.43 2.48 -8.78
N PHE A 59 -14.18 3.12 -7.87
CA PHE A 59 -13.60 4.01 -6.86
C PHE A 59 -12.99 3.27 -5.67
N GLY A 60 -13.19 1.95 -5.55
CA GLY A 60 -12.69 1.19 -4.41
C GLY A 60 -11.16 1.10 -4.32
N TRP A 61 -10.41 1.46 -5.39
CA TRP A 61 -8.95 1.64 -5.30
C TRP A 61 -8.56 2.66 -4.23
N ALA A 62 -9.45 3.63 -3.91
CA ALA A 62 -9.31 4.63 -2.87
C ALA A 62 -8.94 4.03 -1.49
N GLY A 63 -9.38 2.79 -1.23
CA GLY A 63 -9.06 2.11 0.03
C GLY A 63 -7.57 1.90 0.25
N VAL A 64 -6.78 1.74 -0.81
CA VAL A 64 -5.31 1.63 -0.70
C VAL A 64 -4.71 2.95 -0.18
N GLN A 65 -5.18 4.09 -0.66
CA GLN A 65 -4.73 5.40 -0.15
C GLN A 65 -5.13 5.59 1.32
N ILE A 66 -6.33 5.15 1.70
CA ILE A 66 -6.77 5.18 3.09
C ILE A 66 -5.81 4.37 3.97
N PHE A 67 -5.39 3.17 3.54
CA PHE A 67 -4.38 2.39 4.26
C PHE A 67 -3.06 3.17 4.42
N PHE A 68 -2.57 3.82 3.36
CA PHE A 68 -1.32 4.60 3.45
C PHE A 68 -1.44 5.79 4.41
N VAL A 69 -2.57 6.51 4.42
CA VAL A 69 -2.82 7.58 5.40
C VAL A 69 -2.85 7.03 6.83
N ILE A 70 -3.60 5.94 7.06
CA ILE A 70 -3.66 5.31 8.38
C ILE A 70 -2.28 4.81 8.82
N SER A 71 -1.49 4.27 7.91
CA SER A 71 -0.15 3.80 8.20
C SER A 71 0.78 4.96 8.56
N GLY A 72 0.74 6.08 7.83
CA GLY A 72 1.43 7.31 8.21
C GLY A 72 1.09 7.77 9.63
N PHE A 73 -0.21 7.82 9.93
CA PHE A 73 -0.73 8.21 11.24
C PHE A 73 -0.26 7.31 12.38
N VAL A 74 -0.52 5.99 12.29
CA VAL A 74 -0.19 5.05 13.36
C VAL A 74 1.31 4.90 13.56
N ILE A 75 2.09 5.05 12.48
CA ILE A 75 3.54 4.91 12.56
C ILE A 75 4.19 6.08 13.26
N VAL A 76 3.78 7.33 13.00
CA VAL A 76 4.36 8.46 13.73
C VAL A 76 4.03 8.37 15.22
N VAL A 77 2.80 7.99 15.60
CA VAL A 77 2.40 7.74 17.01
C VAL A 77 3.31 6.67 17.64
N SER A 78 3.48 5.54 16.96
CA SER A 78 4.34 4.44 17.45
C SER A 78 5.81 4.84 17.52
N ALA A 79 6.27 5.66 16.57
CA ALA A 79 7.65 6.13 16.45
C ALA A 79 8.01 7.12 17.57
N GLU A 80 7.09 7.96 18.04
CA GLU A 80 7.35 8.86 19.17
C GLU A 80 7.67 8.11 20.46
N ARG A 81 7.02 6.96 20.69
CA ARG A 81 7.08 6.23 21.97
C ARG A 81 8.01 5.01 21.99
N SER A 82 8.62 4.64 20.85
CA SER A 82 9.37 3.37 20.70
C SER A 82 10.86 3.56 20.35
N SER A 83 11.70 2.60 20.72
CA SER A 83 13.06 2.51 20.14
C SER A 83 12.99 1.95 18.72
N ALA A 84 14.02 2.20 17.89
CA ALA A 84 14.10 1.68 16.53
C ALA A 84 13.91 0.15 16.48
N TYR A 85 14.53 -0.59 17.41
CA TYR A 85 14.35 -2.04 17.52
C TYR A 85 12.91 -2.45 17.84
N LYS A 86 12.29 -1.83 18.85
CA LYS A 86 10.88 -2.12 19.20
C LYS A 86 9.92 -1.79 18.06
N PHE A 87 10.19 -0.71 17.35
CA PHE A 87 9.45 -0.32 16.16
C PHE A 87 9.54 -1.40 15.08
N PHE A 88 10.77 -1.82 14.72
CA PHE A 88 10.99 -2.87 13.72
C PHE A 88 10.28 -4.18 14.09
N VAL A 89 10.46 -4.68 15.32
CA VAL A 89 9.83 -5.93 15.78
C VAL A 89 8.31 -5.82 15.73
N SER A 90 7.74 -4.69 16.16
CA SER A 90 6.29 -4.47 16.11
C SER A 90 5.75 -4.49 14.68
N ARG A 91 6.47 -3.94 13.70
CA ARG A 91 6.05 -3.96 12.30
C ARG A 91 6.22 -5.34 11.66
N PHE A 92 7.34 -6.00 11.94
CA PHE A 92 7.63 -7.34 11.43
C PHE A 92 6.60 -8.37 11.92
N THR A 93 6.34 -8.43 13.22
CA THR A 93 5.38 -9.36 13.83
C THR A 93 3.93 -9.09 13.41
N ARG A 94 3.62 -7.88 12.95
CA ARG A 94 2.30 -7.54 12.41
C ARG A 94 2.14 -7.96 10.94
N LEU A 95 3.15 -7.72 10.11
CA LEU A 95 3.06 -7.96 8.67
C LEU A 95 3.32 -9.42 8.29
N VAL A 96 4.41 -10.01 8.80
CA VAL A 96 4.92 -11.29 8.30
C VAL A 96 3.93 -12.45 8.45
N PRO A 97 3.27 -12.64 9.61
CA PRO A 97 2.31 -13.72 9.75
C PRO A 97 1.14 -13.60 8.78
N ALA A 98 0.58 -12.39 8.62
CA ALA A 98 -0.53 -12.15 7.71
C ALA A 98 -0.13 -12.42 6.25
N VAL A 99 1.06 -11.97 5.84
CA VAL A 99 1.58 -12.17 4.48
C VAL A 99 1.75 -13.65 4.16
N TRP A 100 2.32 -14.43 5.09
CA TRP A 100 2.49 -15.86 4.91
C TRP A 100 1.13 -16.58 4.84
N ILE A 101 0.22 -16.30 5.78
CA ILE A 101 -1.12 -16.90 5.78
C ILE A 101 -1.86 -16.58 4.48
N CYS A 102 -1.93 -15.30 4.08
CA CYS A 102 -2.62 -14.89 2.86
C CYS A 102 -1.96 -15.46 1.59
N ALA A 103 -0.62 -15.52 1.54
CA ALA A 103 0.09 -16.07 0.38
C ALA A 103 -0.17 -17.57 0.24
N THR A 104 -0.20 -18.30 1.36
CA THR A 104 -0.52 -19.73 1.37
C THR A 104 -1.97 -19.97 0.98
N ILE A 105 -2.93 -19.18 1.49
CA ILE A 105 -4.34 -19.26 1.07
C ILE A 105 -4.47 -19.00 -0.43
N ALA A 106 -3.82 -17.96 -0.95
CA ALA A 106 -3.82 -17.65 -2.39
C ALA A 106 -3.22 -18.78 -3.22
N LEU A 107 -2.10 -19.38 -2.77
CA LEU A 107 -1.51 -20.55 -3.41
C LEU A 107 -2.49 -21.72 -3.47
N LEU A 108 -3.15 -22.04 -2.35
CA LEU A 108 -4.14 -23.12 -2.29
C LEU A 108 -5.32 -22.84 -3.22
N ALA A 109 -5.81 -21.60 -3.28
CA ALA A 109 -6.86 -21.20 -4.20
C ALA A 109 -6.45 -21.44 -5.67
N TRP A 110 -5.23 -21.02 -6.06
CA TRP A 110 -4.71 -21.28 -7.40
C TRP A 110 -4.60 -22.77 -7.74
N LEU A 111 -4.22 -23.62 -6.76
CA LEU A 111 -4.14 -25.06 -6.96
C LEU A 111 -5.52 -25.73 -7.11
N LEU A 112 -6.57 -25.14 -6.53
CA LEU A 112 -7.94 -25.66 -6.63
C LEU A 112 -8.65 -25.25 -7.93
N VAL A 113 -8.30 -24.08 -8.48
CA VAL A 113 -9.01 -23.46 -9.60
C VAL A 113 -8.56 -24.01 -10.97
N ASP A 114 -7.40 -24.67 -11.05
CA ASP A 114 -6.79 -25.19 -12.29
C ASP A 114 -6.89 -24.21 -13.49
N ALA A 115 -6.45 -22.97 -13.27
CA ALA A 115 -6.50 -21.89 -14.26
C ALA A 115 -5.36 -21.98 -15.32
N GLY A 116 -4.78 -23.16 -15.55
CA GLY A 116 -3.75 -23.37 -16.56
C GLY A 116 -2.38 -22.73 -16.26
N MET A 117 -2.14 -22.31 -15.01
CA MET A 117 -0.85 -21.73 -14.61
C MET A 117 0.20 -22.83 -14.40
N ARG A 118 1.40 -22.66 -14.99
CA ARG A 118 2.48 -23.64 -14.85
C ARG A 118 2.93 -23.76 -13.38
N PRO A 119 3.10 -24.98 -12.82
CA PRO A 119 3.47 -25.17 -11.40
C PRO A 119 4.74 -24.42 -10.98
N LEU A 120 5.76 -24.39 -11.85
CA LEU A 120 7.01 -23.66 -11.58
C LEU A 120 6.81 -22.14 -11.48
N SER A 121 5.96 -21.58 -12.34
CA SER A 121 5.61 -20.15 -12.32
C SER A 121 4.85 -19.80 -11.05
N LEU A 122 3.87 -20.62 -10.66
CA LEU A 122 3.10 -20.45 -9.45
C LEU A 122 3.98 -20.53 -8.19
N PHE A 123 4.90 -21.49 -8.14
CA PHE A 123 5.86 -21.60 -7.04
C PHE A 123 6.79 -20.38 -6.96
N ALA A 124 7.30 -19.89 -8.10
CA ALA A 124 8.13 -18.69 -8.12
C ALA A 124 7.37 -17.44 -7.64
N MET A 125 6.10 -17.30 -8.00
CA MET A 125 5.22 -16.23 -7.53
C MET A 125 4.99 -16.31 -6.01
N TYR A 126 4.73 -17.51 -5.48
CA TYR A 126 4.59 -17.76 -4.05
C TYR A 126 5.87 -17.39 -3.28
N VAL A 127 7.03 -17.87 -3.73
CA VAL A 127 8.32 -17.57 -3.10
C VAL A 127 8.59 -16.07 -3.08
N ARG A 128 8.35 -15.37 -4.20
CA ARG A 128 8.50 -13.90 -4.26
C ARG A 128 7.58 -13.19 -3.27
N SER A 129 6.35 -13.66 -3.07
CA SER A 129 5.40 -13.09 -2.12
C SER A 129 5.84 -13.28 -0.66
N VAL A 130 6.20 -14.51 -0.26
CA VAL A 130 6.59 -14.79 1.13
C VAL A 130 7.96 -14.21 1.50
N ALA A 131 8.83 -14.00 0.50
CA ALA A 131 10.14 -13.36 0.66
C ALA A 131 10.11 -11.84 0.50
N PHE A 132 8.94 -11.22 0.29
CA PHE A 132 8.79 -9.78 0.10
C PHE A 132 9.66 -9.22 -1.03
N PHE A 133 9.80 -9.97 -2.13
CA PHE A 133 10.66 -9.54 -3.23
C PHE A 133 10.10 -8.24 -3.84
N PRO A 134 10.93 -7.22 -4.07
CA PRO A 134 10.43 -5.88 -4.41
C PRO A 134 9.86 -5.77 -5.83
N THR A 135 10.15 -6.74 -6.70
CA THR A 135 9.80 -6.71 -8.13
C THR A 135 9.29 -8.07 -8.63
N GLY A 136 8.71 -8.09 -9.83
CA GLY A 136 8.22 -9.30 -10.49
C GLY A 136 6.80 -9.69 -10.11
N ALA A 137 6.36 -10.84 -10.61
CA ALA A 137 5.02 -11.36 -10.36
C ALA A 137 4.94 -12.03 -8.97
N TRP A 138 3.97 -11.59 -8.17
CA TRP A 138 3.59 -12.16 -6.88
C TRP A 138 2.37 -13.06 -7.01
N ILE A 139 2.12 -13.89 -5.99
CA ILE A 139 0.98 -14.83 -5.94
C ILE A 139 -0.38 -14.13 -6.11
N ASP A 140 -0.45 -12.89 -5.61
CA ASP A 140 -1.52 -11.95 -5.89
C ASP A 140 -0.89 -10.60 -6.27
N SER A 141 -1.39 -9.99 -7.34
CA SER A 141 -1.01 -8.66 -7.80
C SER A 141 -1.05 -7.62 -6.68
N VAL A 142 -1.98 -7.69 -5.72
CA VAL A 142 -2.15 -6.68 -4.65
C VAL A 142 -0.93 -6.53 -3.73
N TYR A 143 -0.02 -7.50 -3.71
CA TYR A 143 1.24 -7.46 -2.96
C TYR A 143 2.15 -6.30 -3.37
N TRP A 144 1.90 -5.64 -4.51
CA TRP A 144 2.59 -4.42 -4.88
C TRP A 144 2.50 -3.33 -3.79
N THR A 145 1.33 -3.21 -3.12
CA THR A 145 1.06 -2.21 -2.07
C THR A 145 1.93 -2.42 -0.83
N LEU A 146 2.12 -3.68 -0.44
CA LEU A 146 2.92 -4.09 0.70
C LEU A 146 4.39 -3.65 0.56
N GLY A 147 4.94 -3.75 -0.65
CA GLY A 147 6.31 -3.28 -0.91
C GLY A 147 6.46 -1.77 -0.69
N VAL A 148 5.47 -0.97 -1.09
CA VAL A 148 5.45 0.48 -0.84
C VAL A 148 5.41 0.75 0.66
N GLU A 149 4.56 0.02 1.38
CA GLU A 149 4.43 0.16 2.83
C GLU A 149 5.73 -0.23 3.58
N ILE A 150 6.41 -1.29 3.17
CA ILE A 150 7.70 -1.70 3.74
C ILE A 150 8.79 -0.63 3.50
N CYS A 151 8.82 -0.01 2.32
CA CYS A 151 9.74 1.10 2.07
C CYS A 151 9.46 2.30 2.98
N PHE A 152 8.20 2.63 3.23
CA PHE A 152 7.84 3.63 4.22
C PHE A 152 8.30 3.22 5.64
N TYR A 153 8.16 1.94 6.01
CA TYR A 153 8.59 1.46 7.33
C TYR A 153 10.10 1.53 7.48
N ALA A 154 10.84 1.19 6.43
CA ALA A 154 12.30 1.30 6.39
C ALA A 154 12.74 2.77 6.51
N LEU A 155 12.09 3.69 5.80
CA LEU A 155 12.32 5.13 5.93
C LEU A 155 12.14 5.59 7.39
N MET A 156 11.00 5.25 7.99
CA MET A 156 10.71 5.63 9.38
C MET A 156 11.70 5.01 10.37
N LEU A 157 12.13 3.77 10.13
CA LEU A 157 13.17 3.13 10.93
C LEU A 157 14.51 3.87 10.83
N ILE A 158 14.92 4.29 9.63
CA ILE A 158 16.14 5.08 9.42
C ILE A 158 16.04 6.42 10.16
N LEU A 159 14.91 7.11 10.07
CA LEU A 159 14.68 8.37 10.79
C LEU A 159 14.73 8.19 12.31
N LEU A 160 14.26 7.06 12.83
CA LEU A 160 14.36 6.70 14.24
C LEU A 160 15.80 6.42 14.72
N LEU A 161 16.68 5.97 13.82
CA LEU A 161 18.09 5.68 14.12
C LEU A 161 18.97 6.93 14.16
N ILE A 162 18.60 7.98 13.42
CA ILE A 162 19.38 9.22 13.32
C ILE A 162 18.93 10.21 14.40
N ASP A 163 17.82 10.91 14.16
CA ASP A 163 17.20 11.85 15.10
C ASP A 163 15.75 12.07 14.68
N ARG A 164 14.85 11.40 15.41
CA ARG A 164 13.43 11.36 15.09
C ARG A 164 12.76 12.74 15.14
N GLN A 165 13.13 13.59 16.11
CA GLN A 165 12.42 14.85 16.37
C GLN A 165 12.78 15.88 15.31
N ARG A 166 14.04 15.86 14.86
CA ARG A 166 14.54 16.79 13.85
C ARG A 166 14.07 16.47 12.44
N TRP A 167 14.01 15.18 12.07
CA TRP A 167 13.91 14.80 10.66
C TRP A 167 12.55 14.29 10.18
N ILE A 168 11.68 13.76 11.05
CA ILE A 168 10.39 13.17 10.59
C ILE A 168 9.55 14.20 9.84
N LYS A 169 9.27 15.36 10.44
CA LYS A 169 8.43 16.39 9.81
C LYS A 169 9.00 16.92 8.49
N PRO A 170 10.26 17.42 8.40
CA PRO A 170 10.78 17.94 7.15
C PRO A 170 10.87 16.87 6.05
N VAL A 171 11.31 15.65 6.37
CA VAL A 171 11.39 14.56 5.38
C VAL A 171 10.01 14.22 4.84
N MET A 172 9.00 14.14 5.72
CA MET A 172 7.64 13.86 5.27
C MET A 172 7.04 15.01 4.46
N CYS A 173 7.30 16.27 4.82
CA CYS A 173 6.90 17.41 4.00
C CYS A 173 7.55 17.36 2.62
N THR A 174 8.85 17.04 2.54
CA THR A 174 9.58 16.95 1.26
C THR A 174 9.02 15.82 0.38
N ILE A 175 8.86 14.61 0.93
CA ILE A 175 8.29 13.47 0.20
C ILE A 175 6.85 13.76 -0.24
N GLY A 176 6.04 14.34 0.65
CA GLY A 176 4.68 14.76 0.33
C GLY A 176 4.65 15.79 -0.80
N LEU A 177 5.53 16.80 -0.75
CA LEU A 177 5.64 17.83 -1.79
C LEU A 177 6.09 17.24 -3.13
N ILE A 178 7.13 16.40 -3.15
CA ILE A 178 7.59 15.71 -4.37
C ILE A 178 6.44 14.92 -4.98
N SER A 179 5.69 14.19 -4.15
CA SER A 179 4.58 13.36 -4.60
C SER A 179 3.41 14.19 -5.14
N THR A 180 3.07 15.29 -4.47
CA THR A 180 2.05 16.23 -4.96
C THR A 180 2.46 16.89 -6.27
N LEU A 181 3.71 17.35 -6.39
CA LEU A 181 4.23 17.95 -7.62
C LEU A 181 4.28 16.94 -8.77
N PHE A 182 4.59 15.68 -8.48
CA PHE A 182 4.52 14.60 -9.47
C PHE A 182 3.11 14.46 -10.03
N TRP A 183 2.08 14.41 -9.18
CA TRP A 183 0.69 14.28 -9.64
C TRP A 183 0.20 15.53 -10.38
N ILE A 184 0.56 16.74 -9.93
CA ILE A 184 0.27 17.97 -10.66
C ILE A 184 0.91 17.91 -12.05
N GLY A 185 2.20 17.57 -12.12
CA GLY A 185 2.91 17.40 -13.39
C GLY A 185 2.27 16.35 -14.30
N TYR A 186 1.89 15.19 -13.76
CA TYR A 186 1.18 14.15 -14.50
C TYR A 186 -0.16 14.66 -15.05
N THR A 187 -0.96 15.37 -14.25
CA THR A 187 -2.26 15.90 -14.70
C THR A 187 -2.12 16.96 -15.80
N VAL A 188 -1.08 17.81 -15.73
CA VAL A 188 -0.77 18.78 -16.78
C VAL A 188 -0.32 18.06 -18.04
N ALA A 189 0.60 17.09 -17.91
CA ALA A 189 1.09 16.31 -19.05
C ALA A 189 -0.02 15.48 -19.73
N ALA A 190 -0.98 14.97 -18.96
CA ALA A 190 -2.12 14.19 -19.46
C ALA A 190 -3.08 14.97 -20.36
N GLN A 191 -2.94 16.30 -20.46
CA GLN A 191 -3.70 17.12 -21.42
C GLN A 191 -3.29 16.84 -22.87
N ASP A 192 -2.03 16.44 -23.10
CA ASP A 192 -1.54 16.00 -24.41
C ASP A 192 -0.86 14.64 -24.28
N LYS A 193 -1.63 13.58 -24.60
CA LYS A 193 -1.19 12.18 -24.51
C LYS A 193 -0.10 11.80 -25.52
N HIS A 194 0.20 12.66 -26.49
CA HIS A 194 1.27 12.45 -27.47
C HIS A 194 2.55 13.22 -27.13
N SER A 195 2.53 14.01 -26.06
CA SER A 195 3.71 14.77 -25.63
C SER A 195 4.78 13.87 -25.00
N ALA A 196 6.05 14.21 -25.22
CA ALA A 196 7.17 13.57 -24.53
C ALA A 196 7.07 13.70 -22.99
N MET A 197 6.41 14.77 -22.50
CA MET A 197 6.11 14.94 -21.08
C MET A 197 5.15 13.86 -20.59
N PHE A 198 4.06 13.57 -21.31
CA PHE A 198 3.13 12.51 -20.92
C PHE A 198 3.80 11.14 -20.90
N GLU A 199 4.63 10.82 -21.89
CA GLU A 199 5.40 9.58 -21.92
C GLU A 199 6.35 9.46 -20.72
N LEU A 200 7.08 10.52 -20.40
CA LEU A 200 7.97 10.56 -19.23
C LEU A 200 7.18 10.32 -17.94
N PHE A 201 6.14 11.10 -17.69
CA PHE A 201 5.35 11.00 -16.47
C PHE A 201 4.63 9.64 -16.35
N SER A 202 4.13 9.10 -17.46
CA SER A 202 3.55 7.76 -17.53
C SER A 202 4.59 6.67 -17.22
N SER A 203 5.81 6.78 -17.78
CA SER A 203 6.88 5.83 -17.49
C SER A 203 7.26 5.83 -16.00
N VAL A 204 7.26 7.00 -15.36
CA VAL A 204 7.51 7.14 -13.93
C VAL A 204 6.32 6.63 -13.10
N GLN A 205 5.08 6.84 -13.54
CA GLN A 205 3.88 6.30 -12.87
C GLN A 205 3.88 4.77 -12.84
N TRP A 206 4.28 4.11 -13.92
CA TRP A 206 4.32 2.66 -13.98
C TRP A 206 5.64 2.06 -13.48
N SER A 207 6.61 2.89 -13.09
CA SER A 207 7.89 2.45 -12.57
C SER A 207 7.77 1.93 -11.13
N ARG A 208 8.19 0.67 -10.93
CA ARG A 208 8.27 0.08 -9.60
C ARG A 208 9.23 0.84 -8.68
N LEU A 209 10.32 1.37 -9.22
CA LEU A 209 11.26 2.17 -8.45
C LEU A 209 10.59 3.45 -7.91
N ALA A 210 9.80 4.14 -8.74
CA ALA A 210 9.09 5.35 -8.32
C ALA A 210 8.04 5.08 -7.22
N GLN A 211 7.36 3.93 -7.29
CA GLN A 211 6.44 3.49 -6.23
C GLN A 211 7.18 3.26 -4.90
N LEU A 212 8.31 2.53 -4.94
CA LEU A 212 9.11 2.21 -3.75
C LEU A 212 9.82 3.43 -3.15
N LEU A 213 10.20 4.40 -3.99
CA LEU A 213 10.71 5.71 -3.57
C LEU A 213 9.61 6.67 -3.08
N LEU A 214 8.37 6.20 -2.98
CA LEU A 214 7.21 6.97 -2.52
C LEU A 214 6.89 8.19 -3.38
N ILE A 215 7.36 8.25 -4.64
CA ILE A 215 7.07 9.37 -5.54
C ILE A 215 5.57 9.47 -5.79
N GLN A 216 4.88 8.35 -5.94
CA GLN A 216 3.44 8.35 -6.24
C GLN A 216 2.55 8.38 -5.00
N HIS A 217 3.04 7.84 -3.88
CA HIS A 217 2.21 7.56 -2.70
C HIS A 217 2.64 8.34 -1.45
N GLY A 218 3.76 9.05 -1.53
CA GLY A 218 4.36 9.79 -0.42
C GLY A 218 3.43 10.83 0.19
N VAL A 219 2.57 11.45 -0.62
CA VAL A 219 1.56 12.42 -0.16
C VAL A 219 0.61 11.81 0.87
N PHE A 220 0.19 10.54 0.73
CA PHE A 220 -0.74 9.89 1.64
C PHE A 220 -0.10 9.57 2.99
N PHE A 221 1.13 9.02 2.98
CA PHE A 221 1.89 8.79 4.21
C PHE A 221 2.20 10.09 4.92
N ALA A 222 2.64 11.11 4.18
CA ALA A 222 2.93 12.44 4.72
C ALA A 222 1.69 13.07 5.35
N PHE A 223 0.54 12.98 4.69
CA PHE A 223 -0.72 13.47 5.24
C PHE A 223 -1.05 12.81 6.58
N GLY A 224 -0.96 11.48 6.66
CA GLY A 224 -1.16 10.74 7.92
C GLY A 224 -0.21 11.17 9.04
N VAL A 225 1.07 11.35 8.72
CA VAL A 225 2.08 11.82 9.69
C VAL A 225 1.78 13.24 10.16
N LEU A 226 1.43 14.13 9.23
CA LEU A 226 1.16 15.54 9.53
C LEU A 226 -0.12 15.72 10.36
N LEU A 227 -1.15 14.94 10.08
CA LEU A 227 -2.40 14.92 10.85
C LEU A 227 -2.14 14.73 12.35
N TRP A 228 -1.32 13.74 12.71
CA TRP A 228 -0.93 13.52 14.10
C TRP A 228 -0.13 14.69 14.67
N SER A 229 0.90 15.13 13.93
CA SER A 229 1.85 16.13 14.42
C SER A 229 1.28 17.52 14.67
N HIS A 230 0.11 17.83 14.10
CA HIS A 230 -0.46 19.18 14.11
C HIS A 230 -1.84 19.28 14.77
N PHE A 231 -2.66 18.24 14.73
CA PHE A 231 -4.04 18.31 15.23
C PHE A 231 -4.27 17.55 16.53
N LEU A 232 -3.45 16.55 16.83
CA LEU A 232 -3.75 15.59 17.90
C LEU A 232 -2.67 15.53 18.98
N LYS A 233 -1.46 16.01 18.70
CA LYS A 233 -0.40 16.14 19.69
C LYS A 233 -0.70 17.21 20.75
N ASP A 234 -1.48 18.23 20.41
CA ASP A 234 -1.84 19.34 21.31
C ASP A 234 -3.09 19.04 22.17
N LEU A 235 -3.69 17.86 22.02
CA LEU A 235 -4.89 17.42 22.76
C LEU A 235 -4.58 16.40 23.88
N GLU A 236 -3.32 15.98 24.04
CA GLU A 236 -2.81 15.18 25.18
C GLU A 236 -2.04 16.07 26.17
#